data_AF-A0A3E4N1N8-F1
#
_entry.id   AF-A0A3E4N1N8-F1
#
_cell.length_a   1.000
_cell.length_b   1.000
_cell.length_c   1.000
_cell.angle_alpha   90.00
_cell.angle_beta   90.00
_cell.angle_gamma   90.00
#
_symmetry.space_group_name_H-M   'P 1'
#
loop_
_entity.id
_entity.type
_entity.pdbx_description
1 polymer ?
#
loop_
_entity_poly.entity_id
_entity_poly.type
_entity_poly.pdbx_seq_one_letter_code
_entity_poly.pdbx_strand_id
1 'polypeptide(L)'
;MKNKFNLHPATCFLLLFLLAALLSWTGSIYEWEGVRSLLSDEGLRWLLRTLLDDYILSPVFQAVVCLFFGGGLFLHSGLGDACHRMVSGTRKFSRKEKRGMGLAAVTFLVYVGLCVLLAFGPWNTVRSAIGTLSDSPLADGFWGVCSLGVALPSIVYGFASDSYLDDSDVVEGMAYLYKNRATYFVVLLFITLFFSSLEFSGLTDYAGLPDEVCRGAYLLCCVLFLL
;
A
#
# COMPACT_ATOMS: atom_id res chain seq x y z
N MET A 1 -4.12 -35.87 -18.33
CA MET A 1 -4.91 -34.77 -17.75
C MET A 1 -4.01 -34.02 -16.77
N LYS A 2 -3.39 -32.91 -17.18
CA LYS A 2 -2.53 -32.11 -16.28
C LYS A 2 -3.46 -31.32 -15.36
N ASN A 3 -3.57 -31.73 -14.10
CA ASN A 3 -4.29 -30.97 -13.08
C ASN A 3 -3.61 -29.60 -12.97
N LYS A 4 -4.25 -28.56 -13.50
CA LYS A 4 -3.84 -27.18 -13.26
C LYS A 4 -4.29 -26.82 -11.85
N PHE A 5 -3.58 -27.34 -10.84
CA PHE A 5 -3.62 -26.77 -9.48
C PHE A 5 -2.94 -25.41 -9.53
N ASN A 6 -3.63 -24.43 -10.13
CA ASN A 6 -3.26 -23.04 -9.98
C ASN A 6 -3.77 -22.61 -8.61
N LEU A 7 -3.03 -23.00 -7.56
CA LEU A 7 -3.29 -22.51 -6.22
C LEU A 7 -3.23 -20.98 -6.26
N HIS A 8 -4.28 -20.36 -5.76
CA HIS A 8 -4.33 -18.92 -5.65
C HIS A 8 -3.21 -18.48 -4.68
N PRO A 9 -2.47 -17.38 -4.95
CA PRO A 9 -1.36 -16.97 -4.08
C PRO A 9 -1.75 -16.86 -2.60
N ALA A 10 -2.96 -16.37 -2.31
CA ALA A 10 -3.50 -16.32 -0.95
C ALA A 10 -3.57 -17.71 -0.28
N THR A 11 -4.03 -18.73 -1.02
CA THR A 11 -4.09 -20.11 -0.51
C THR A 11 -2.70 -20.70 -0.31
N CYS A 12 -1.71 -20.33 -1.14
CA CYS A 12 -0.32 -20.74 -0.92
C CYS A 12 0.23 -20.17 0.40
N PHE A 13 0.06 -18.86 0.65
CA PHE A 13 0.54 -18.25 1.90
C PHE A 13 -0.20 -18.76 3.14
N LEU A 14 -1.51 -19.04 3.02
CA LEU A 14 -2.26 -19.71 4.09
C LEU A 14 -1.67 -21.10 4.40
N LEU A 15 -1.37 -21.90 3.37
CA LEU A 15 -0.77 -23.22 3.57
C LEU A 15 0.64 -23.12 4.17
N LEU A 16 1.43 -22.11 3.75
CA LEU A 16 2.75 -21.85 4.34
C LEU A 16 2.64 -21.43 5.81
N PHE A 17 1.65 -20.62 6.18
CA PHE A 17 1.36 -20.29 7.58
C PHE A 17 0.98 -21.53 8.40
N LEU A 18 0.09 -22.38 7.88
CA LEU A 18 -0.27 -23.64 8.56
C LEU A 18 0.95 -24.55 8.71
N LEU A 19 1.80 -24.63 7.69
CA LEU A 19 3.04 -25.38 7.72
C LEU A 19 4.01 -24.79 8.76
N ALA A 20 4.16 -23.47 8.84
CA ALA A 20 4.98 -22.81 9.84
C ALA A 20 4.47 -23.09 11.26
N ALA A 21 3.15 -23.05 11.49
CA ALA A 21 2.55 -23.41 12.77
C ALA A 21 2.83 -24.87 13.16
N LEU A 22 2.73 -25.80 12.20
CA LEU A 22 3.07 -27.21 12.43
C LEU A 22 4.56 -27.41 12.71
N LEU A 23 5.44 -26.76 11.95
CA LEU A 23 6.89 -26.82 12.17
C LEU A 23 7.27 -26.26 13.54
N SER A 24 6.71 -25.11 13.90
CA SER A 24 6.88 -24.47 15.21
C SER A 24 6.39 -25.38 16.36
N TRP A 25 5.28 -26.09 16.17
CA TRP A 25 4.83 -27.10 17.13
C TRP A 25 5.78 -28.30 17.23
N THR A 26 6.23 -28.85 16.11
CA THR A 26 7.20 -29.96 16.13
C THR A 26 8.55 -29.54 16.72
N GLY A 27 9.05 -28.35 16.40
CA GLY A 27 10.31 -27.82 16.94
C GLY A 27 10.25 -27.61 18.45
N SER A 28 9.08 -27.23 18.97
CA SER A 28 8.85 -27.16 20.42
C SER A 28 8.84 -28.52 21.10
N ILE A 29 8.37 -29.59 20.44
CA ILE A 29 8.40 -30.95 20.99
C ILE A 29 9.84 -31.48 21.03
N TYR A 30 10.64 -31.17 20.01
CA TYR A 30 12.05 -31.56 19.91
C TYR A 30 13.02 -30.60 20.61
N GLU A 31 12.50 -29.61 21.36
CA GLU A 31 13.28 -28.60 22.10
C GLU A 31 14.37 -27.92 21.25
N TRP A 32 14.03 -27.49 20.04
CA TRP A 32 14.96 -26.70 19.22
C TRP A 32 15.29 -25.38 19.94
N GLU A 33 16.59 -25.04 20.03
CA GLU A 33 17.04 -23.83 20.71
C GLU A 33 16.39 -22.58 20.11
N GLY A 34 15.69 -21.81 20.95
CA GLY A 34 15.05 -20.55 20.55
C GLY A 34 13.68 -20.69 19.88
N VAL A 35 13.20 -21.90 19.58
CA VAL A 35 11.93 -22.10 18.86
C VAL A 35 10.75 -22.19 19.82
N ARG A 36 9.75 -21.31 19.63
CA ARG A 36 8.50 -21.30 20.39
C ARG A 36 7.36 -21.86 19.57
N SER A 37 6.45 -22.61 20.22
CA SER A 37 5.24 -23.12 19.54
C SER A 37 4.17 -22.04 19.39
N LEU A 38 3.71 -21.82 18.16
CA LEU A 38 2.52 -21.01 17.84
C LEU A 38 1.22 -21.59 18.41
N LEU A 39 1.13 -22.91 18.59
CA LEU A 39 -0.04 -23.61 19.14
C LEU A 39 -0.07 -23.66 20.67
N SER A 40 0.95 -23.09 21.34
CA SER A 40 0.92 -22.92 22.79
C SER A 40 -0.15 -21.91 23.20
N ASP A 41 -0.48 -21.88 24.49
CA ASP A 41 -1.41 -20.90 25.05
C ASP A 41 -0.87 -19.46 24.96
N GLU A 42 0.44 -19.28 24.98
CA GLU A 42 1.09 -17.99 24.69
C GLU A 42 0.99 -17.63 23.20
N GLY A 43 1.27 -18.58 22.32
CA GLY A 43 1.19 -18.41 20.87
C GLY A 43 -0.22 -18.10 20.37
N LEU A 44 -1.25 -18.75 20.92
CA LEU A 44 -2.65 -18.47 20.56
C LEU A 44 -3.10 -17.08 21.02
N ARG A 45 -2.67 -16.65 22.22
CA ARG A 45 -2.95 -15.29 22.73
C ARG A 45 -2.24 -14.24 21.90
N TRP A 46 -1.00 -14.50 21.49
CA TRP A 46 -0.26 -13.65 20.58
C TRP A 46 -0.96 -13.56 19.23
N LEU A 47 -1.33 -14.69 18.61
CA LEU A 47 -2.02 -14.74 17.32
C LEU A 47 -3.30 -13.89 17.32
N LEU A 48 -4.12 -14.00 18.37
CA LEU A 48 -5.36 -13.24 18.50
C LEU A 48 -5.14 -11.73 18.63
N ARG A 49 -4.02 -11.29 19.20
CA ARG A 49 -3.67 -9.87 19.34
C ARG A 49 -3.04 -9.34 18.05
N THR A 50 -2.08 -10.08 17.52
CA THR A 50 -1.19 -9.62 16.45
C THR A 50 -1.82 -9.70 15.06
N LEU A 51 -2.78 -10.60 14.83
CA LEU A 51 -3.33 -10.86 13.49
C LEU A 51 -3.86 -9.60 12.79
N LEU A 52 -4.55 -8.72 13.52
CA LEU A 52 -5.07 -7.46 12.97
C LEU A 52 -4.06 -6.32 13.09
N ASP A 53 -3.32 -6.27 14.20
CA ASP A 53 -2.39 -5.17 14.48
C ASP A 53 -1.26 -5.14 13.45
N ASP A 54 -0.58 -6.26 13.17
CA ASP A 54 0.52 -6.31 12.20
C ASP A 54 0.03 -6.06 10.76
N TYR A 55 -1.21 -6.45 10.45
CA TYR A 55 -1.79 -6.21 9.14
C TYR A 55 -2.09 -4.72 8.91
N ILE A 56 -2.77 -4.07 9.86
CA ILE A 56 -3.21 -2.66 9.74
C ILE A 56 -2.03 -1.70 9.95
N LEU A 57 -1.13 -2.02 10.88
CA LEU A 57 0.05 -1.20 11.19
C LEU A 57 1.20 -1.45 10.21
N SER A 58 1.06 -2.40 9.29
CA SER A 58 2.05 -2.59 8.24
C SER A 58 2.22 -1.30 7.44
N PRO A 59 3.47 -0.79 7.28
CA PRO A 59 3.73 0.42 6.51
C PRO A 59 3.34 0.25 5.04
N VAL A 60 3.37 -0.97 4.52
CA VAL A 60 2.93 -1.30 3.16
C VAL A 60 1.42 -1.11 3.04
N PHE A 61 0.64 -1.67 3.97
CA PHE A 61 -0.82 -1.56 3.94
C PHE A 61 -1.25 -0.08 3.96
N GLN A 62 -0.68 0.71 4.88
CA GLN A 62 -0.95 2.14 5.00
C GLN A 62 -0.60 2.89 3.71
N ALA A 63 0.59 2.67 3.15
CA ALA A 63 1.00 3.31 1.90
C ALA A 63 0.07 2.95 0.74
N VAL A 64 -0.30 1.66 0.61
CA VAL A 64 -1.17 1.19 -0.48
C VAL A 64 -2.58 1.77 -0.37
N VAL A 65 -3.20 1.72 0.81
CA VAL A 65 -4.53 2.29 1.04
C VAL A 65 -4.54 3.79 0.74
N CYS A 66 -3.55 4.53 1.25
CA CYS A 66 -3.41 5.96 0.95
C CYS A 66 -3.23 6.19 -0.56
N LEU A 67 -2.32 5.50 -1.23
CA LEU A 67 -2.04 5.72 -2.65
C LEU A 67 -3.18 5.27 -3.57
N PHE A 68 -3.92 4.20 -3.22
CA PHE A 68 -5.04 3.71 -4.01
C PHE A 68 -6.19 4.71 -4.06
N PHE A 69 -6.37 5.51 -3.00
CA PHE A 69 -7.34 6.60 -2.98
C PHE A 69 -7.08 7.62 -4.10
N GLY A 70 -5.87 8.19 -4.15
CA GLY A 70 -5.51 9.20 -5.16
C GLY A 70 -5.28 8.60 -6.55
N GLY A 71 -4.62 7.43 -6.60
CA GLY A 71 -4.41 6.69 -7.85
C GLY A 71 -5.71 6.21 -8.49
N GLY A 72 -6.74 5.92 -7.69
CA GLY A 72 -8.03 5.46 -8.18
C GLY A 72 -8.71 6.56 -8.99
N LEU A 73 -8.76 7.75 -8.42
CA LEU A 73 -9.22 8.97 -9.08
C LEU A 73 -8.39 9.29 -10.33
N PHE A 74 -7.07 9.13 -10.27
CA PHE A 74 -6.18 9.39 -11.39
C PHE A 74 -6.43 8.50 -12.61
N LEU A 75 -6.69 7.21 -12.37
CA LEU A 75 -7.01 6.26 -13.42
C LEU A 75 -8.46 6.43 -13.90
N HIS A 76 -9.41 6.58 -12.98
CA HIS A 76 -10.83 6.67 -13.30
C HIS A 76 -11.20 7.97 -14.03
N SER A 77 -10.57 9.10 -13.69
CA SER A 77 -10.79 10.39 -14.37
C SER A 77 -10.22 10.44 -15.78
N GLY A 78 -9.46 9.42 -16.20
CA GLY A 78 -8.74 9.42 -17.48
C GLY A 78 -7.54 10.37 -17.53
N LEU A 79 -7.20 11.03 -16.41
CA LEU A 79 -6.01 11.89 -16.32
C LEU A 79 -4.73 11.09 -16.57
N GLY A 80 -4.65 9.86 -16.05
CA GLY A 80 -3.51 8.96 -16.30
C GLY A 80 -3.30 8.64 -17.78
N ASP A 81 -4.39 8.30 -18.47
CA ASP A 81 -4.35 8.06 -19.91
C ASP A 81 -3.99 9.32 -20.71
N ALA A 82 -4.50 10.48 -20.29
CA ALA A 82 -4.18 11.76 -20.91
C ALA A 82 -2.69 12.13 -20.74
N CYS A 83 -2.14 11.94 -19.54
CA CYS A 83 -0.71 12.13 -19.26
C CYS A 83 0.16 11.18 -20.08
N HIS A 84 -0.18 9.89 -20.13
CA HIS A 84 0.56 8.92 -20.93
C HIS A 84 0.56 9.29 -22.42
N ARG A 85 -0.61 9.69 -22.97
CA ARG A 85 -0.74 10.15 -24.36
C ARG A 85 0.05 11.42 -24.65
N MET A 86 0.15 12.33 -23.68
CA MET A 86 0.98 13.53 -23.81
C MET A 86 2.46 13.14 -23.95
N VAL A 87 2.94 12.24 -23.09
CA VAL A 87 4.34 11.79 -23.09
C VAL A 87 4.67 10.98 -24.33
N SER A 88 3.77 10.10 -24.79
CA SER A 88 3.96 9.27 -25.99
C SER A 88 3.77 10.03 -27.31
N GLY A 89 3.46 11.33 -27.26
CA GLY A 89 3.29 12.19 -28.45
C GLY A 89 2.14 11.76 -29.37
N THR A 90 1.24 10.90 -28.90
CA THR A 90 0.25 10.23 -29.74
C THR A 90 -1.13 10.88 -29.56
N ARG A 91 -1.65 11.44 -30.67
CA ARG A 91 -3.00 12.00 -30.89
C ARG A 91 -3.21 13.49 -30.55
N LYS A 92 -4.07 14.15 -31.35
CA LYS A 92 -4.53 15.54 -31.15
C LYS A 92 -5.51 15.57 -29.97
N PHE A 93 -5.15 16.25 -28.89
CA PHE A 93 -6.06 16.52 -27.77
C PHE A 93 -7.28 17.33 -28.22
N SER A 94 -8.46 16.97 -27.72
CA SER A 94 -9.64 17.80 -27.88
C SER A 94 -9.43 19.16 -27.17
N ARG A 95 -10.07 20.23 -27.67
CA ARG A 95 -9.97 21.56 -27.03
C ARG A 95 -10.46 21.54 -25.57
N LYS A 96 -11.40 20.64 -25.24
CA LYS A 96 -11.89 20.42 -23.87
C LYS A 96 -10.84 19.76 -22.97
N GLU A 97 -10.26 18.64 -23.42
CA GLU A 97 -9.20 17.92 -22.70
C GLU A 97 -7.97 18.82 -22.46
N LYS A 98 -7.56 19.62 -23.45
CA LYS A 98 -6.41 20.52 -23.28
C LYS A 98 -6.66 21.59 -22.22
N ARG A 99 -7.90 22.08 -22.08
CA ARG A 99 -8.28 23.03 -21.02
C ARG A 99 -8.31 22.34 -19.66
N GLY A 100 -8.93 21.16 -19.57
CA GLY A 100 -8.99 20.37 -18.33
C GLY A 100 -7.60 20.00 -17.82
N MET A 101 -6.70 19.60 -18.72
CA MET A 101 -5.31 19.28 -18.40
C MET A 101 -4.51 20.49 -17.94
N GLY A 102 -4.75 21.66 -18.54
CA GLY A 102 -4.17 22.92 -18.07
C GLY A 102 -4.65 23.29 -16.66
N LEU A 103 -5.95 23.14 -16.39
CA LEU A 103 -6.53 23.36 -15.06
C LEU A 103 -5.96 22.38 -14.02
N ALA A 104 -5.85 21.10 -14.36
CA ALA A 104 -5.26 20.09 -13.50
C ALA A 104 -3.77 20.36 -13.18
N ALA A 105 -3.00 20.83 -14.17
CA ALA A 105 -1.61 21.22 -13.96
C ALA A 105 -1.50 22.43 -13.02
N VAL A 106 -2.38 23.42 -13.18
CA VAL A 106 -2.43 24.59 -12.27
C VAL A 106 -2.80 24.17 -10.85
N THR A 107 -3.80 23.31 -10.66
CA THR A 107 -4.18 22.86 -9.32
C THR A 107 -3.10 22.01 -8.65
N PHE A 108 -2.39 21.17 -9.42
CA PHE A 108 -1.21 20.46 -8.92
C PHE A 108 -0.10 21.42 -8.48
N LEU A 109 0.23 22.42 -9.29
CA LEU A 109 1.24 23.43 -8.96
C LEU A 109 0.86 24.25 -7.73
N VAL A 110 -0.41 24.64 -7.59
CA VAL A 110 -0.91 25.34 -6.41
C VAL A 110 -0.81 24.45 -5.17
N TYR A 111 -1.16 23.17 -5.27
CA TYR A 111 -1.04 22.22 -4.17
C TYR A 111 0.42 22.04 -3.72
N VAL A 112 1.34 21.79 -4.67
CA VAL A 112 2.77 21.68 -4.37
C VAL A 112 3.31 22.99 -3.77
N GLY A 113 2.92 24.14 -4.32
CA GLY A 113 3.27 25.45 -3.79
C GLY A 113 2.78 25.63 -2.35
N LEU A 114 1.55 25.21 -2.05
CA LEU A 114 0.99 25.23 -0.70
C LEU A 114 1.76 24.30 0.24
N CYS A 115 2.08 23.07 -0.18
CA CYS A 115 2.90 22.14 0.61
C CYS A 115 4.29 22.71 0.90
N VAL A 116 4.93 23.35 -0.09
CA VAL A 116 6.24 24.00 0.08
C VAL A 116 6.13 25.21 1.01
N LEU A 117 5.08 26.03 0.90
CA LEU A 117 4.82 27.14 1.81
C LEU A 117 4.53 26.66 3.24
N LEU A 118 3.83 25.54 3.42
CA LEU A 118 3.60 24.96 4.73
C LEU A 118 4.88 24.34 5.32
N ALA A 119 5.75 23.80 4.47
CA ALA A 119 7.01 23.21 4.87
C ALA A 119 8.10 24.25 5.17
N PHE A 120 8.19 25.34 4.39
CA PHE A 120 9.26 26.36 4.45
C PHE A 120 8.80 27.77 4.82
N GLY A 121 7.50 27.99 4.98
CA GLY A 121 6.94 29.31 5.26
C GLY A 121 7.03 29.73 6.73
N PRO A 122 6.79 31.03 7.01
CA PRO A 122 7.04 31.67 8.29
C PRO A 122 6.20 31.14 9.46
N TRP A 123 5.11 30.40 9.18
CA TRP A 123 4.19 29.89 10.20
C TRP A 123 4.59 28.54 10.79
N ASN A 124 5.66 27.90 10.28
CA ASN A 124 6.37 26.75 10.89
C ASN A 124 5.49 25.61 11.48
N THR A 125 4.24 25.46 11.01
CA THR A 125 3.21 24.65 11.70
C THR A 125 3.37 23.15 11.45
N VAL A 126 4.02 22.77 10.33
CA VAL A 126 4.16 21.36 9.91
C VAL A 126 5.58 20.82 10.13
N ARG A 127 6.50 21.64 10.67
CA ARG A 127 7.88 21.25 10.97
C ARG A 127 7.98 20.95 12.47
N SER A 128 8.69 19.88 12.85
CA SER A 128 9.01 19.62 14.26
C SER A 128 9.86 20.76 14.83
N ALA A 129 9.74 21.04 16.13
CA ALA A 129 10.31 22.19 16.85
C ALA A 129 11.85 22.35 16.72
N ILE A 130 12.53 21.36 16.13
CA ILE A 130 14.00 21.27 15.99
C ILE A 130 14.46 21.65 14.56
N GLY A 131 13.54 21.80 13.60
CA GLY A 131 13.86 22.18 12.22
C GLY A 131 14.34 21.03 11.32
N THR A 132 14.41 19.81 11.83
CA THR A 132 14.70 18.58 11.09
C THR A 132 13.42 18.02 10.44
N LEU A 133 13.52 17.55 9.19
CA LEU A 133 12.39 16.93 8.48
C LEU A 133 12.09 15.49 8.95
N SER A 134 13.06 14.84 9.61
CA SER A 134 13.11 13.40 9.84
C SER A 134 12.06 12.83 10.80
N ASP A 135 11.39 13.67 11.61
CA ASP A 135 10.34 13.28 12.58
C ASP A 135 9.23 14.33 12.60
N SER A 136 8.85 14.82 11.41
CA SER A 136 7.82 15.85 11.27
C SER A 136 6.46 15.22 10.94
N PRO A 137 5.34 15.85 11.35
CA PRO A 137 4.00 15.39 10.96
C PRO A 137 3.80 15.25 9.45
N LEU A 138 4.62 15.93 8.65
CA LEU A 138 4.64 15.82 7.19
C LEU A 138 5.30 14.52 6.72
N ALA A 139 6.37 14.07 7.38
CA ALA A 139 7.02 12.80 7.08
C ALA A 139 6.10 11.61 7.42
N ASP A 140 5.42 11.67 8.57
CA ASP A 140 4.43 10.65 8.96
C ASP A 140 3.22 10.64 8.02
N GLY A 141 2.80 11.82 7.55
CA GLY A 141 1.69 11.99 6.61
C GLY A 141 2.06 11.89 5.13
N PHE A 142 3.31 11.51 4.79
CA PHE A 142 3.84 11.66 3.42
C PHE A 142 2.98 10.95 2.37
N TRP A 143 2.55 9.71 2.64
CA TRP A 143 1.71 8.95 1.71
C TRP A 143 0.33 9.59 1.50
N GLY A 144 -0.24 10.17 2.55
CA GLY A 144 -1.49 10.93 2.47
C GLY A 144 -1.35 12.21 1.65
N VAL A 145 -0.27 12.96 1.86
CA VAL A 145 0.05 14.18 1.08
C VAL A 145 0.25 13.85 -0.39
N CYS A 146 0.98 12.78 -0.71
CA CYS A 146 1.16 12.30 -2.09
C CYS A 146 -0.18 11.92 -2.73
N SER A 147 -1.02 11.17 -2.01
CA SER A 147 -2.33 10.76 -2.49
C SER A 147 -3.24 11.96 -2.77
N LEU A 148 -3.32 12.94 -1.85
CA LEU A 148 -4.09 14.16 -2.05
C LEU A 148 -3.58 15.00 -3.21
N GLY A 149 -2.25 15.06 -3.38
CA GLY A 149 -1.62 15.77 -4.50
C GLY A 149 -2.00 15.20 -5.86
N VAL A 150 -2.32 13.91 -5.95
CA VAL A 150 -2.83 13.27 -7.17
C VAL A 150 -4.36 13.35 -7.23
N ALA A 151 -5.06 13.20 -6.11
CA ALA A 151 -6.53 13.21 -6.04
C ALA A 151 -7.14 14.55 -6.51
N LEU A 152 -6.63 15.67 -5.98
CA LEU A 152 -7.15 17.01 -6.29
C LEU A 152 -7.12 17.36 -7.78
N PRO A 153 -5.98 17.27 -8.49
CA PRO A 153 -5.95 17.54 -9.93
C PRO A 153 -6.77 16.53 -10.73
N SER A 154 -6.88 15.28 -10.28
CA SER A 154 -7.70 14.24 -10.94
C SER A 154 -9.19 14.58 -10.90
N ILE A 155 -9.70 15.05 -9.75
CA ILE A 155 -11.09 15.48 -9.61
C ILE A 155 -11.37 16.70 -10.49
N VAL A 156 -10.47 17.69 -10.47
CA VAL A 156 -10.60 18.92 -11.28
C VAL A 156 -10.58 18.58 -12.78
N TYR A 157 -9.70 17.65 -13.19
CA TYR A 157 -9.67 17.15 -14.55
C TYR A 157 -10.95 16.42 -14.93
N GLY A 158 -11.47 15.56 -14.05
CA GLY A 158 -12.70 14.79 -14.26
C GLY A 158 -13.89 15.70 -14.55
N PHE A 159 -14.09 16.77 -13.77
CA PHE A 159 -15.15 17.74 -14.02
C PHE A 159 -14.89 18.61 -15.25
N ALA A 160 -13.65 19.05 -15.49
CA ALA A 160 -13.33 19.90 -16.64
C ALA A 160 -13.36 19.18 -18.00
N SER A 161 -13.24 17.84 -17.98
CA SER A 161 -13.32 16.98 -19.18
C SER A 161 -14.71 16.41 -19.44
N ASP A 162 -15.71 16.77 -18.63
CA ASP A 162 -17.07 16.18 -18.62
C ASP A 162 -17.05 14.65 -18.34
N SER A 163 -15.98 14.12 -17.71
CA SER A 163 -15.89 12.71 -17.33
C SER A 163 -16.60 12.41 -16.02
N TYR A 164 -16.67 13.38 -15.10
CA TYR A 164 -17.45 13.31 -13.87
C TYR A 164 -18.61 14.28 -13.97
N LEU A 165 -19.82 13.77 -13.76
CA LEU A 165 -21.05 14.56 -13.79
C LEU A 165 -21.56 14.78 -12.37
N ASP A 166 -21.54 13.72 -11.56
CA ASP A 166 -22.02 13.73 -10.19
C ASP A 166 -20.91 13.39 -9.17
N ASP A 167 -21.16 13.71 -7.91
CA ASP A 167 -20.29 13.34 -6.78
C ASP A 167 -20.12 11.82 -6.64
N SER A 168 -21.14 11.07 -7.07
CA SER A 168 -21.14 9.60 -7.12
C SER A 168 -20.04 9.05 -8.03
N ASP A 169 -19.73 9.74 -9.13
CA ASP A 169 -18.64 9.34 -10.05
C ASP A 169 -17.26 9.50 -9.40
N VAL A 170 -17.13 10.50 -8.52
CA VAL A 170 -15.91 10.74 -7.74
C VAL A 170 -15.69 9.63 -6.73
N VAL A 171 -16.75 9.23 -6.00
CA VAL A 171 -16.69 8.12 -5.04
C VAL A 171 -16.39 6.79 -5.73
N GLU A 172 -17.00 6.55 -6.89
CA GLU A 172 -16.71 5.38 -7.71
C GLU A 172 -15.24 5.39 -8.19
N GLY A 173 -14.70 6.56 -8.54
CA GLY A 173 -13.29 6.74 -8.86
C GLY A 173 -12.36 6.43 -7.69
N MET A 174 -12.71 6.85 -6.47
CA MET A 174 -11.97 6.50 -5.25
C MET A 174 -11.99 4.98 -4.99
N ALA A 175 -13.09 4.30 -5.30
CA ALA A 175 -13.23 2.85 -5.13
C ALA A 175 -12.61 2.02 -6.27
N TYR A 176 -12.30 2.63 -7.42
CA TYR A 176 -11.89 1.95 -8.64
C TYR A 176 -10.69 1.00 -8.44
N LEU A 177 -9.60 1.49 -7.83
CA LEU A 177 -8.41 0.67 -7.57
C LEU A 177 -8.67 -0.45 -6.56
N TYR A 178 -9.51 -0.20 -5.55
CA TYR A 178 -9.90 -1.21 -4.57
C TYR A 178 -10.67 -2.35 -5.21
N LYS A 179 -11.59 -2.05 -6.14
CA LYS A 179 -12.33 -3.07 -6.89
C LYS A 179 -11.40 -3.87 -7.80
N ASN A 180 -10.51 -3.20 -8.54
CA ASN A 180 -9.62 -3.86 -9.50
C ASN A 180 -8.53 -4.71 -8.83
N ARG A 181 -8.06 -4.31 -7.64
CA ARG A 181 -6.98 -5.00 -6.89
C ARG A 181 -7.46 -5.57 -5.55
N ALA A 182 -8.74 -5.92 -5.40
CA ALA A 182 -9.28 -6.48 -4.16
C ALA A 182 -8.51 -7.71 -3.65
N THR A 183 -8.07 -8.56 -4.58
CA THR A 183 -7.29 -9.76 -4.32
C THR A 183 -5.96 -9.46 -3.60
N TYR A 184 -5.37 -8.28 -3.82
CA TYR A 184 -4.13 -7.87 -3.19
C TYR A 184 -4.24 -7.80 -1.67
N PHE A 185 -5.30 -7.18 -1.15
CA PHE A 185 -5.51 -7.03 0.29
C PHE A 185 -5.64 -8.38 0.99
N VAL A 186 -6.31 -9.33 0.34
CA VAL A 186 -6.44 -10.70 0.86
C VAL A 186 -5.07 -11.39 0.90
N VAL A 187 -4.26 -11.26 -0.16
CA VAL A 187 -2.91 -11.85 -0.21
C VAL A 187 -1.99 -11.21 0.84
N LEU A 188 -2.05 -9.89 1.00
CA LEU A 188 -1.24 -9.13 1.96
C LEU A 188 -1.51 -9.57 3.41
N LEU A 189 -2.77 -9.87 3.76
CA LEU A 189 -3.12 -10.42 5.07
C LEU A 189 -2.40 -11.74 5.35
N PHE A 190 -2.36 -12.66 4.38
CA PHE A 190 -1.68 -13.94 4.58
C PHE A 190 -0.16 -13.81 4.55
N ILE A 191 0.39 -12.87 3.77
CA ILE A 191 1.83 -12.57 3.78
C ILE A 191 2.25 -12.05 5.15
N THR A 192 1.59 -11.00 5.65
CA THR A 192 1.86 -10.40 6.97
C THR A 192 1.75 -11.44 8.08
N LEU A 193 0.67 -12.23 8.06
CA LEU A 193 0.46 -13.30 9.03
C LEU A 193 1.58 -14.36 8.99
N PHE A 194 2.01 -14.77 7.80
CA PHE A 194 3.08 -15.76 7.64
C PHE A 194 4.41 -15.24 8.19
N PHE A 195 4.85 -14.04 7.78
CA PHE A 195 6.12 -13.47 8.23
C PHE A 195 6.12 -13.18 9.73
N SER A 196 5.03 -12.62 10.27
CA SER A 196 4.86 -12.39 11.70
C SER A 196 4.93 -13.71 12.50
N SER A 197 4.32 -14.78 11.97
CA SER A 197 4.40 -16.11 12.61
C SER A 197 5.80 -16.71 12.62
N LEU A 198 6.61 -16.45 11.58
CA LEU A 198 7.99 -16.91 11.52
C LEU A 198 8.87 -16.18 12.53
N GLU A 199 8.68 -14.87 12.67
CA GLU A 199 9.40 -14.03 13.63
C GLU A 199 9.05 -14.43 15.07
N PHE A 200 7.77 -14.61 15.39
CA PHE A 200 7.35 -15.04 16.74
C PHE A 200 7.84 -16.44 17.11
N SER A 201 7.85 -17.37 16.15
CA SER A 201 8.26 -18.75 16.42
C SER A 201 9.77 -18.93 16.53
N GLY A 202 10.59 -17.93 16.18
CA GLY A 202 12.05 -18.03 16.18
C GLY A 202 12.59 -18.99 15.11
N LEU A 203 11.75 -19.39 14.15
CA LEU A 203 12.12 -20.35 13.11
C LEU A 203 13.13 -19.74 12.13
N THR A 204 13.12 -18.42 11.97
CA THR A 204 14.08 -17.64 11.17
C THR A 204 15.49 -17.75 11.72
N ASP A 205 15.62 -17.59 13.03
CA ASP A 205 16.90 -17.58 13.75
C ASP A 205 17.52 -18.98 13.74
N TYR A 206 16.69 -20.01 13.95
CA TYR A 206 17.10 -21.40 13.83
C TYR A 206 17.54 -21.76 12.40
N ALA A 207 16.87 -21.22 11.38
CA ALA A 207 17.26 -21.40 9.98
C ALA A 207 18.53 -20.61 9.59
N GLY A 208 19.06 -19.75 10.48
CA GLY A 208 20.23 -18.91 10.22
C GLY A 208 19.97 -17.82 9.16
N LEU A 209 18.71 -17.45 8.94
CA LEU A 209 18.34 -16.42 7.97
C LEU A 209 18.50 -15.04 8.62
N PRO A 210 19.29 -14.12 8.04
CA PRO A 210 19.41 -12.78 8.58
C PRO A 210 18.09 -11.99 8.39
N ASP A 211 17.73 -11.19 9.39
CA ASP A 211 16.49 -10.40 9.44
C ASP A 211 16.29 -9.51 8.20
N GLU A 212 17.39 -8.98 7.66
CA GLU A 212 17.42 -8.17 6.43
C GLU A 212 16.87 -8.94 5.21
N VAL A 213 17.16 -10.24 5.11
CA VAL A 213 16.68 -11.08 4.00
C VAL A 213 15.20 -11.39 4.17
N CYS A 214 14.72 -11.63 5.39
CA CYS A 214 13.30 -11.81 5.66
C CYS A 214 12.51 -10.52 5.38
N ARG A 215 13.02 -9.36 5.79
CA ARG A 215 12.40 -8.06 5.51
C ARG A 215 12.41 -7.75 4.01
N GLY A 216 13.50 -8.04 3.32
CA GLY A 216 13.61 -7.92 1.87
C GLY A 216 12.62 -8.83 1.13
N ALA A 217 12.49 -10.08 1.57
CA ALA A 217 11.53 -11.04 1.01
C ALA A 217 10.08 -10.60 1.25
N TYR A 218 9.77 -10.11 2.46
CA TYR A 218 8.46 -9.55 2.80
C TYR A 218 8.10 -8.38 1.87
N LEU A 219 9.01 -7.40 1.72
CA LEU A 219 8.78 -6.25 0.83
C LEU A 219 8.67 -6.68 -0.64
N LEU A 220 9.50 -7.61 -1.10
CA LEU A 220 9.45 -8.12 -2.47
C LEU A 220 8.13 -8.83 -2.75
N CYS A 221 7.64 -9.68 -1.84
CA CYS A 221 6.32 -10.29 -1.95
C CYS A 221 5.22 -9.23 -1.98
N CYS A 222 5.27 -8.24 -1.08
CA CYS A 222 4.29 -7.16 -1.03
C CYS A 222 4.23 -6.33 -2.32
N VAL A 223 5.36 -6.08 -2.98
CA VAL A 223 5.42 -5.32 -4.24
C VAL A 223 5.04 -6.20 -5.44
N LEU A 224 5.48 -7.46 -5.46
CA LEU A 224 5.23 -8.38 -6.57
C LEU A 224 3.74 -8.63 -6.77
N PHE A 225 2.95 -8.74 -5.69
CA PHE A 225 1.50 -8.94 -5.80
C PHE A 225 0.70 -7.65 -6.03
N LEU A 226 1.35 -6.49 -5.92
CA LEU A 226 0.75 -5.19 -6.25
C LEU A 226 0.76 -4.91 -7.76
N LEU A 227 1.80 -5.38 -8.47
CA LEU A 227 1.94 -5.32 -9.94
C LEU A 227 0.96 -6.29 -10.64
#